data_AF-A0A821HMP2-F1
#
_entry.id   AF-A0A821HMP2-F1
#
_cell.length_a   1.000
_cell.length_b   1.000
_cell.length_c   1.000
_cell.angle_alpha   90.00
_cell.angle_beta   90.00
_cell.angle_gamma   90.00
#
_symmetry.space_group_name_H-M   'P 1'
#
loop_
_entity.id
_entity.type
_entity.pdbx_description
1 polymer ?
#
loop_
_entity_poly.entity_id
_entity_poly.type
_entity_poly.pdbx_seq_one_letter_code
_entity_poly.pdbx_strand_id
1 'polypeptide(L)'
;SRIQLAKVQMDEFKALEDFEQIASPAQWNIHLILKPKIKNWSTKNKNYQILAKRVELDLPPKIIEKDDFSFKIDESIISQDEAQVTYNQMRQITKDFRTQAMTLYVQSTARENEVLLNEIKCIVDRFPQENDDEFDAEPGYAAFKQYHETREKRIKIEIEQSLHFLFEQQVEGDTNNQQIQEEEIIAPTVIRSLGEDFLLQQ
;
A
#
# COMPACT_ATOMS: atom_id res chain seq x y z
N SER A 1 5.19 19.51 3.52
CA SER A 1 4.13 18.49 3.37
C SER A 1 2.90 18.73 4.26
N ARG A 2 3.01 18.77 5.61
CA ARG A 2 1.83 18.98 6.50
C ARG A 2 1.10 20.31 6.31
N ILE A 3 1.83 21.41 6.13
CA ILE A 3 1.26 22.75 5.88
C ILE A 3 0.46 22.77 4.57
N GLN A 4 0.94 22.07 3.54
CA GLN A 4 0.28 22.01 2.24
C GLN A 4 -1.02 21.20 2.33
N LEU A 5 -1.01 20.07 3.04
CA LEU A 5 -2.22 19.28 3.30
C LEU A 5 -3.27 20.12 4.05
N ALA A 6 -2.86 20.83 5.10
CA ALA A 6 -3.77 21.68 5.87
C ALA A 6 -4.39 22.81 5.02
N LYS A 7 -3.60 23.42 4.12
CA LYS A 7 -4.12 24.42 3.18
C LYS A 7 -5.19 23.83 2.25
N VAL A 8 -4.90 22.69 1.62
CA VAL A 8 -5.85 22.05 0.70
C VAL A 8 -7.10 21.54 1.43
N GLN A 9 -6.98 21.09 2.68
CA GLN A 9 -8.14 20.76 3.51
C GLN A 9 -9.04 21.97 3.78
N MET A 10 -8.45 23.13 4.07
CA MET A 10 -9.20 24.38 4.22
C MET A 10 -9.84 24.81 2.90
N ASP A 11 -9.14 24.67 1.78
CA ASP A 11 -9.67 25.01 0.45
C ASP A 11 -10.83 24.06 0.06
N GLU A 12 -10.72 22.76 0.36
CA GLU A 12 -11.81 21.79 0.15
C GLU A 12 -13.03 22.14 0.99
N PHE A 13 -12.81 22.54 2.25
CA PHE A 13 -13.89 22.93 3.15
C PHE A 13 -14.65 24.14 2.61
N LYS A 14 -13.94 25.20 2.21
CA LYS A 14 -14.55 26.39 1.61
C LYS A 14 -15.29 26.07 0.30
N ALA A 15 -14.68 25.28 -0.58
CA ALA A 15 -15.34 24.88 -1.83
C ALA A 15 -16.61 24.04 -1.59
N LEU A 16 -16.65 23.27 -0.50
CA LEU A 16 -17.86 22.55 -0.10
C LEU A 16 -18.94 23.51 0.43
N GLU A 17 -18.57 24.49 1.26
CA GLU A 17 -19.51 25.51 1.76
C GLU A 17 -20.10 26.32 0.61
N ASP A 18 -19.26 26.74 -0.35
CA ASP A 18 -19.69 27.48 -1.54
C ASP A 18 -20.66 26.62 -2.38
N PHE A 19 -20.36 25.34 -2.59
CA PHE A 19 -21.25 24.41 -3.28
C PHE A 19 -22.58 24.24 -2.53
N GLU A 20 -22.57 24.05 -1.22
CA GLU A 20 -23.78 23.85 -0.41
C GLU A 20 -24.74 25.05 -0.50
N GLN A 21 -24.21 26.28 -0.61
CA GLN A 21 -25.03 27.50 -0.70
C GLN A 21 -25.77 27.64 -2.04
N ILE A 22 -25.23 27.06 -3.11
CA ILE A 22 -25.74 27.28 -4.48
C ILE A 22 -26.24 26.00 -5.17
N ALA A 23 -26.02 24.84 -4.57
CA ALA A 23 -26.44 23.56 -5.12
C ALA A 23 -27.96 23.45 -5.19
N SER A 24 -28.48 22.97 -6.32
CA SER A 24 -29.87 22.55 -6.38
C SER A 24 -30.10 21.30 -5.52
N PRO A 25 -31.35 21.01 -5.09
CA PRO A 25 -31.65 19.78 -4.35
C PRO A 25 -31.21 18.50 -5.09
N ALA A 26 -31.33 18.48 -6.42
CA ALA A 26 -30.88 17.36 -7.24
C ALA A 26 -29.35 17.18 -7.21
N GLN A 27 -28.60 18.28 -7.32
CA GLN A 27 -27.14 18.29 -7.23
C GLN A 27 -26.66 17.86 -5.84
N TRP A 28 -27.32 18.35 -4.78
CA TRP A 28 -27.00 17.96 -3.40
C TRP A 28 -27.26 16.46 -3.15
N ASN A 29 -28.37 15.92 -3.64
CA ASN A 29 -28.68 14.51 -3.51
C ASN A 29 -27.63 13.61 -4.20
N ILE A 30 -27.18 13.99 -5.40
CA ILE A 30 -26.12 13.26 -6.09
C ILE A 30 -24.78 13.38 -5.33
N HIS A 31 -24.45 14.55 -4.78
CA HIS A 31 -23.29 14.70 -3.89
C HIS A 31 -23.36 13.73 -2.70
N LEU A 32 -24.51 13.59 -2.04
CA LEU A 32 -24.68 12.69 -0.89
C LEU A 32 -24.45 11.22 -1.26
N ILE A 33 -24.85 10.80 -2.47
CA ILE A 33 -24.59 9.45 -3.00
C ILE A 33 -23.09 9.28 -3.33
N LEU A 34 -22.47 10.31 -3.90
CA LEU A 34 -21.09 10.27 -4.36
C LEU A 34 -20.07 10.31 -3.20
N LYS A 35 -20.36 11.07 -2.15
CA LYS A 35 -19.48 11.28 -0.99
C LYS A 35 -18.92 9.98 -0.36
N PRO A 36 -19.74 8.96 -0.03
CA PRO A 36 -19.24 7.69 0.51
C PRO A 36 -18.42 6.90 -0.52
N LYS A 37 -18.76 6.98 -1.81
CA LYS A 37 -18.01 6.30 -2.88
C LYS A 37 -16.62 6.89 -3.06
N ILE A 38 -16.49 8.21 -3.08
CA ILE A 38 -15.17 8.88 -3.11
C ILE A 38 -14.35 8.53 -1.87
N LYS A 39 -14.97 8.42 -0.68
CA LYS A 39 -14.25 8.00 0.54
C LYS A 39 -13.70 6.58 0.41
N ASN A 40 -14.51 5.66 -0.10
CA ASN A 40 -14.09 4.28 -0.33
C ASN A 40 -12.97 4.20 -1.39
N TRP A 41 -13.18 4.86 -2.53
CA TRP A 41 -12.17 4.97 -3.60
C TRP A 41 -10.86 5.57 -3.08
N SER A 42 -10.89 6.66 -2.31
CA SER A 42 -9.70 7.27 -1.73
C SER A 42 -8.87 6.27 -0.91
N THR A 43 -9.54 5.45 -0.09
CA THR A 43 -8.90 4.42 0.73
C THR A 43 -8.31 3.31 -0.15
N LYS A 44 -9.07 2.82 -1.14
CA LYS A 44 -8.63 1.77 -2.06
C LYS A 44 -7.49 2.21 -2.97
N ASN A 45 -7.58 3.42 -3.52
CA ASN A 45 -6.53 4.04 -4.34
C ASN A 45 -5.24 4.22 -3.54
N LYS A 46 -5.33 4.72 -2.30
CA LYS A 46 -4.17 4.82 -1.41
C LYS A 46 -3.53 3.45 -1.15
N ASN A 47 -4.33 2.44 -0.82
CA ASN A 47 -3.81 1.09 -0.57
C ASN A 47 -3.16 0.50 -1.82
N TYR A 48 -3.78 0.66 -2.98
CA TYR A 48 -3.24 0.23 -4.26
C TYR A 48 -1.87 0.88 -4.55
N GLN A 49 -1.76 2.21 -4.43
CA GLN A 49 -0.52 2.94 -4.68
C GLN A 49 0.60 2.53 -3.70
N ILE A 50 0.29 2.40 -2.41
CA ILE A 50 1.26 1.94 -1.41
C ILE A 50 1.71 0.51 -1.71
N LEU A 51 0.78 -0.36 -2.10
CA LEU A 51 1.09 -1.76 -2.40
C LEU A 51 1.92 -1.90 -3.67
N ALA A 52 1.58 -1.18 -4.73
CA ALA A 52 2.38 -1.12 -5.96
C ALA A 52 3.81 -0.68 -5.65
N LYS A 53 3.97 0.37 -4.84
CA LYS A 53 5.29 0.83 -4.40
C LYS A 53 6.04 -0.20 -3.56
N ARG A 54 5.35 -0.92 -2.68
CA ARG A 54 5.94 -2.04 -1.92
C ARG A 54 6.47 -3.15 -2.82
N VAL A 55 5.76 -3.48 -3.89
CA VAL A 55 6.22 -4.46 -4.88
C VAL A 55 7.46 -3.97 -5.62
N GLU A 56 7.47 -2.69 -6.05
CA GLU A 56 8.65 -2.08 -6.68
C GLU A 56 9.90 -2.12 -5.79
N LEU A 57 9.71 -2.09 -4.47
CA LEU A 57 10.79 -2.08 -3.48
C LEU A 57 11.07 -3.48 -2.87
N ASP A 58 10.43 -4.55 -3.33
CA ASP A 58 10.49 -5.90 -2.74
C ASP A 58 10.21 -5.94 -1.21
N LEU A 59 9.31 -5.05 -0.76
CA LEU A 59 8.90 -4.94 0.63
C LEU A 59 7.57 -5.67 0.86
N PRO A 60 7.56 -6.88 1.45
CA PRO A 60 6.31 -7.60 1.69
C PRO A 60 5.37 -6.77 2.58
N PRO A 61 4.07 -6.64 2.23
CA PRO A 61 3.08 -6.02 3.11
C PRO A 61 2.87 -6.88 4.35
N LYS A 62 2.56 -6.28 5.51
CA LYS A 62 2.37 -7.02 6.79
C LYS A 62 1.35 -8.17 6.73
N ILE A 63 0.43 -8.15 5.75
CA ILE A 63 -0.61 -9.17 5.55
C ILE A 63 -0.06 -10.43 4.86
N ILE A 64 0.97 -10.28 4.03
CA ILE A 64 1.72 -11.40 3.46
C ILE A 64 2.88 -11.57 4.43
N GLU A 65 2.69 -12.41 5.44
CA GLU A 65 3.65 -12.60 6.52
C GLU A 65 5.06 -12.90 5.97
N LYS A 66 6.07 -12.75 6.84
CA LYS A 66 7.42 -13.25 6.58
C LYS A 66 7.43 -14.78 6.70
N ASP A 67 6.52 -15.45 6.00
CA ASP A 67 6.48 -16.90 5.94
C ASP A 67 7.80 -17.37 5.36
N ASP A 68 8.59 -18.03 6.19
CA ASP A 68 9.83 -18.67 5.80
C ASP A 68 9.56 -20.17 5.75
N PHE A 69 9.55 -20.73 4.53
CA PHE A 69 9.38 -22.16 4.33
C PHE A 69 10.67 -22.95 4.54
N SER A 70 11.72 -22.30 5.05
CA SER A 70 12.98 -22.96 5.39
C SER A 70 12.82 -23.88 6.60
N PHE A 71 13.35 -25.09 6.49
CA PHE A 71 13.49 -26.03 7.60
C PHE A 71 14.94 -26.50 7.72
N LYS A 72 15.35 -26.90 8.92
CA LYS A 72 16.71 -27.41 9.14
C LYS A 72 16.86 -28.80 8.55
N ILE A 73 17.94 -29.01 7.81
CA ILE A 73 18.30 -30.32 7.27
C ILE A 73 19.32 -30.97 8.20
N ASP A 74 19.27 -32.29 8.34
CA ASP A 74 20.27 -33.05 9.08
C ASP A 74 21.56 -33.20 8.25
N GLU A 75 22.46 -32.24 8.42
CA GLU A 75 23.77 -32.17 7.75
C GLU A 75 24.76 -33.26 8.21
N SER A 76 24.40 -34.12 9.17
CA SER A 76 25.25 -35.24 9.59
C SER A 76 25.18 -36.45 8.66
N ILE A 77 24.13 -36.51 7.82
CA ILE A 77 23.85 -37.63 6.92
C ILE A 77 24.12 -37.24 5.45
N ILE A 78 23.84 -35.99 5.08
CA ILE A 78 24.01 -35.48 3.72
C ILE A 78 25.26 -34.63 3.59
N SER A 79 25.81 -34.56 2.38
CA SER A 79 26.94 -33.68 2.07
C SER A 79 26.54 -32.20 2.20
N GLN A 80 27.51 -31.33 2.50
CA GLN A 80 27.28 -29.88 2.58
C GLN A 80 26.73 -29.31 1.26
N ASP A 81 27.22 -29.80 0.12
CA ASP A 81 26.73 -29.37 -1.20
C ASP A 81 25.25 -29.73 -1.40
N GLU A 82 24.85 -30.94 -1.00
CA GLU A 82 23.46 -31.40 -1.10
C GLU A 82 22.52 -30.64 -0.14
N ALA A 83 22.99 -30.35 1.07
CA ALA A 83 22.29 -29.49 2.01
C ALA A 83 22.08 -28.09 1.44
N GLN A 84 23.14 -27.50 0.87
CA GLN A 84 23.10 -26.15 0.30
C GLN A 84 22.15 -26.06 -0.91
N VAL A 85 22.15 -27.07 -1.80
CA VAL A 85 21.18 -27.14 -2.91
C VAL A 85 19.75 -27.13 -2.38
N THR A 86 19.47 -27.89 -1.33
CA THR A 86 18.14 -27.96 -0.74
C THR A 86 17.76 -26.64 -0.06
N TYR A 87 18.66 -26.01 0.70
CA TYR A 87 18.42 -24.67 1.25
C TYR A 87 18.17 -23.61 0.16
N ASN A 88 18.83 -23.71 -0.99
CA ASN A 88 18.57 -22.83 -2.13
C ASN A 88 17.16 -23.06 -2.70
N GLN A 89 16.72 -24.31 -2.78
CA GLN A 89 15.34 -24.64 -3.18
C GLN A 89 14.30 -24.08 -2.21
N MET A 90 14.54 -24.19 -0.89
CA MET A 90 13.66 -23.59 0.12
C MET A 90 13.56 -22.06 -0.03
N ARG A 91 14.71 -21.38 -0.22
CA ARG A 91 14.75 -19.94 -0.48
C ARG A 91 13.94 -19.56 -1.73
N GLN A 92 14.05 -20.38 -2.78
CA GLN A 92 13.29 -20.16 -4.01
C GLN A 92 11.77 -20.31 -3.77
N ILE A 93 11.34 -21.32 -3.03
CA ILE A 93 9.92 -21.52 -2.67
C ILE A 93 9.38 -20.32 -1.89
N THR A 94 10.11 -19.85 -0.86
CA THR A 94 9.74 -18.66 -0.09
C THR A 94 9.61 -17.42 -0.96
N LYS A 95 10.56 -17.23 -1.88
CA LYS A 95 10.52 -16.12 -2.83
C LYS A 95 9.32 -16.21 -3.76
N ASP A 96 9.08 -17.39 -4.36
CA ASP A 96 7.99 -17.61 -5.31
C ASP A 96 6.62 -17.41 -4.67
N PHE A 97 6.42 -17.93 -3.46
CA PHE A 97 5.19 -17.72 -2.69
C PHE A 97 4.94 -16.22 -2.46
N ARG A 98 5.96 -15.49 -1.97
CA ARG A 98 5.85 -14.05 -1.73
C ARG A 98 5.50 -13.31 -3.02
N THR A 99 6.18 -13.60 -4.12
CA THR A 99 5.93 -12.96 -5.42
C THR A 99 4.51 -13.23 -5.92
N GLN A 100 4.05 -14.48 -5.84
CA GLN A 100 2.70 -14.84 -6.27
C GLN A 100 1.62 -14.17 -5.40
N ALA A 101 1.78 -14.23 -4.07
CA ALA A 101 0.86 -13.59 -3.14
C ALA A 101 0.80 -12.08 -3.35
N MET A 102 1.95 -11.41 -3.52
CA MET A 102 2.01 -9.97 -3.79
C MET A 102 1.36 -9.63 -5.13
N THR A 103 1.58 -10.45 -6.16
CA THR A 103 0.97 -10.25 -7.49
C THR A 103 -0.55 -10.32 -7.41
N LEU A 104 -1.11 -11.36 -6.78
CA LEU A 104 -2.55 -11.50 -6.60
C LEU A 104 -3.14 -10.34 -5.80
N TYR A 105 -2.44 -9.90 -4.75
CA TYR A 105 -2.92 -8.80 -3.92
C TYR A 105 -2.95 -7.47 -4.71
N VAL A 106 -1.90 -7.17 -5.49
CA VAL A 106 -1.87 -5.99 -6.38
C VAL A 106 -3.00 -6.06 -7.40
N GLN A 107 -3.18 -7.20 -8.07
CA GLN A 107 -4.23 -7.38 -9.07
C GLN A 107 -5.63 -7.18 -8.47
N SER A 108 -5.90 -7.77 -7.31
CA SER A 108 -7.18 -7.60 -6.61
C SER A 108 -7.43 -6.15 -6.25
N THR A 109 -6.44 -5.47 -5.66
CA THR A 109 -6.58 -4.08 -5.22
C THR A 109 -6.71 -3.12 -6.42
N ALA A 110 -6.00 -3.39 -7.51
CA ALA A 110 -6.12 -2.65 -8.77
C ALA A 110 -7.55 -2.75 -9.33
N ARG A 111 -8.10 -3.96 -9.36
CA ARG A 111 -9.45 -4.21 -9.87
C ARG A 111 -10.53 -3.53 -9.02
N GLU A 112 -10.43 -3.64 -7.70
CA GLU A 112 -11.34 -2.94 -6.78
C GLU A 112 -11.31 -1.42 -6.99
N ASN A 113 -10.11 -0.85 -7.17
CA ASN A 113 -9.93 0.57 -7.44
C ASN A 113 -10.55 0.99 -8.78
N GLU A 114 -10.37 0.19 -9.83
CA GLU A 114 -10.92 0.43 -11.17
C GLU A 114 -12.45 0.41 -11.16
N VAL A 115 -13.07 -0.58 -10.49
CA VAL A 115 -14.53 -0.69 -10.37
C VAL A 115 -15.11 0.56 -9.70
N LEU A 116 -14.52 1.02 -8.59
CA LEU A 116 -14.97 2.22 -7.89
C LEU A 116 -14.75 3.48 -8.73
N LEU A 117 -13.62 3.58 -9.44
CA LEU A 117 -13.34 4.71 -10.32
C LEU A 117 -14.37 4.82 -11.45
N ASN A 118 -14.71 3.69 -12.08
CA ASN A 118 -15.72 3.66 -13.13
C ASN A 118 -17.11 4.05 -12.60
N GLU A 119 -17.49 3.54 -11.43
CA GLU A 119 -18.76 3.90 -10.80
C GLU A 119 -18.83 5.41 -10.47
N ILE A 120 -17.75 5.97 -9.91
CA ILE A 120 -17.63 7.41 -9.63
C ILE A 120 -17.76 8.21 -10.92
N LYS A 121 -17.03 7.85 -11.98
CA LYS A 121 -17.11 8.51 -13.29
C LYS A 121 -18.54 8.54 -13.81
N CYS A 122 -19.24 7.40 -13.80
CA CYS A 122 -20.63 7.34 -14.25
C CYS A 122 -21.58 8.25 -13.46
N ILE A 123 -21.32 8.46 -12.16
CA ILE A 123 -22.13 9.38 -11.33
C ILE A 123 -21.78 10.83 -11.65
N VAL A 124 -20.50 11.15 -11.81
CA VAL A 124 -20.04 12.50 -12.16
C VAL A 124 -20.50 12.89 -13.57
N ASP A 125 -20.45 11.98 -14.54
CA ASP A 125 -20.89 12.23 -15.92
C ASP A 125 -22.40 12.49 -16.02
N ARG A 126 -23.18 12.00 -15.05
CA ARG A 126 -24.63 12.22 -14.94
C ARG A 126 -24.98 13.31 -13.93
N PHE A 127 -24.00 14.07 -13.46
CA PHE A 127 -24.25 15.16 -12.53
C PHE A 127 -25.10 16.24 -13.23
N PRO A 128 -26.13 16.83 -12.59
CA PRO A 128 -27.04 17.77 -13.24
C PRO A 128 -26.28 19.03 -13.64
N GLN A 129 -26.22 19.28 -14.95
CA GLN A 129 -25.55 20.45 -15.54
C GLN A 129 -26.52 21.62 -15.77
N GLU A 130 -27.80 21.33 -15.96
CA GLU A 130 -28.89 22.29 -16.15
C GLU A 130 -30.06 21.92 -15.22
N ASN A 131 -30.87 22.89 -14.80
CA ASN A 131 -32.21 22.62 -14.27
C ASN A 131 -33.22 22.78 -15.41
N ASP A 132 -34.25 21.92 -15.47
CA ASP A 132 -35.44 22.12 -16.33
C ASP A 132 -36.27 23.37 -15.90
N ASP A 133 -35.89 24.01 -14.79
CA ASP A 133 -36.48 25.24 -14.25
C ASP A 133 -35.48 26.40 -14.43
N GLU A 134 -35.97 27.56 -14.89
CA GLU A 134 -35.31 28.84 -15.27
C GLU A 134 -34.25 29.47 -14.31
N PHE A 135 -33.67 28.72 -13.37
CA PHE A 135 -32.63 29.16 -12.45
C PHE A 135 -31.24 28.65 -12.87
N ASP A 136 -30.29 29.58 -13.00
CA ASP A 136 -28.87 29.37 -13.34
C ASP A 136 -28.26 28.17 -12.57
N ALA A 137 -28.18 27.00 -13.23
CA ALA A 137 -27.58 25.78 -12.69
C ALA A 137 -26.07 25.65 -12.99
N GLU A 138 -25.58 26.46 -13.92
CA GLU A 138 -24.17 26.58 -14.30
C GLU A 138 -23.24 26.89 -13.10
N PRO A 139 -23.62 27.77 -12.14
CA PRO A 139 -22.84 28.02 -10.92
C PRO A 139 -22.73 26.78 -10.02
N GLY A 140 -23.81 26.02 -9.84
CA GLY A 140 -23.84 24.84 -8.96
C GLY A 140 -22.96 23.70 -9.46
N TYR A 141 -22.99 23.41 -10.76
CA TYR A 141 -22.09 22.44 -11.37
C TYR A 141 -20.62 22.91 -11.32
N ALA A 142 -20.37 24.19 -11.57
CA ALA A 142 -19.02 24.76 -11.49
C ALA A 142 -18.45 24.65 -10.07
N ALA A 143 -19.23 24.98 -9.03
CA ALA A 143 -18.80 24.83 -7.64
C ALA A 143 -18.60 23.37 -7.25
N PHE A 144 -19.48 22.46 -7.68
CA PHE A 144 -19.27 21.02 -7.49
C PHE A 144 -17.94 20.55 -8.10
N LYS A 145 -17.65 20.96 -9.34
CA LYS A 145 -16.41 20.61 -10.04
C LYS A 145 -15.19 21.13 -9.28
N GLN A 146 -15.19 22.38 -8.85
CA GLN A 146 -14.11 22.96 -8.05
C GLN A 146 -13.91 22.22 -6.72
N TYR A 147 -15.00 21.90 -6.01
CA TYR A 147 -14.96 21.08 -4.80
C TYR A 147 -14.34 19.71 -5.07
N HIS A 148 -14.81 19.02 -6.12
CA HIS A 148 -14.36 17.68 -6.47
C HIS A 148 -12.86 17.65 -6.83
N GLU A 149 -12.41 18.59 -7.67
CA GLU A 149 -10.99 18.72 -8.04
C GLU A 149 -10.11 19.03 -6.82
N THR A 150 -10.59 19.85 -5.88
CA THR A 150 -9.84 20.18 -4.65
C THR A 150 -9.72 18.96 -3.74
N ARG A 151 -10.79 18.18 -3.63
CA ARG A 151 -10.79 16.90 -2.89
C ARG A 151 -9.84 15.88 -3.54
N GLU A 152 -9.81 15.77 -4.86
CA GLU A 152 -8.84 14.92 -5.56
C GLU A 152 -7.39 15.36 -5.30
N LYS A 153 -7.12 16.67 -5.32
CA LYS A 153 -5.79 17.23 -4.98
C LYS A 153 -5.38 16.85 -3.55
N ARG A 154 -6.29 16.94 -2.57
CA ARG A 154 -6.02 16.49 -1.20
C ARG A 154 -5.62 15.03 -1.15
N ILE A 155 -6.39 14.16 -1.81
CA ILE A 155 -6.14 12.71 -1.82
C ILE A 155 -4.75 12.40 -2.40
N LYS A 156 -4.35 13.08 -3.49
CA LYS A 156 -3.00 12.94 -4.06
C LYS A 156 -1.90 13.26 -3.05
N ILE A 157 -2.03 14.39 -2.33
CA ILE A 157 -1.07 14.79 -1.29
C ILE A 157 -1.03 13.77 -0.13
N GLU A 158 -2.18 13.25 0.29
CA GLU A 158 -2.25 12.22 1.35
C GLU A 158 -1.56 10.91 0.91
N ILE A 159 -1.66 10.54 -0.37
CA ILE A 159 -0.96 9.38 -0.94
C ILE A 159 0.55 9.65 -0.97
N GLU A 160 0.98 10.80 -1.48
CA GLU A 160 2.41 11.20 -1.51
C GLU A 160 3.04 11.16 -0.11
N GLN A 161 2.35 11.66 0.92
CA GLN A 161 2.79 11.57 2.32
C GLN A 161 2.94 10.12 2.80
N SER A 162 2.01 9.26 2.40
CA SER A 162 2.03 7.85 2.80
C SER A 162 3.16 7.09 2.12
N LEU A 163 3.47 7.44 0.87
CA LEU A 163 4.63 6.92 0.14
C LEU A 163 5.94 7.42 0.76
N HIS A 164 6.02 8.70 1.16
CA HIS A 164 7.18 9.24 1.88
C HIS A 164 7.51 8.42 3.13
N PHE A 165 6.49 8.12 3.94
CA PHE A 165 6.66 7.28 5.13
C PHE A 165 7.12 5.85 4.81
N LEU A 166 6.66 5.28 3.69
CA LEU A 166 7.15 3.98 3.22
C LEU A 166 8.65 4.04 2.86
N PHE A 167 9.10 5.12 2.21
CA PHE A 167 10.52 5.32 1.91
C PHE A 167 11.36 5.54 3.16
N GLU A 168 10.87 6.28 4.16
CA GLU A 168 11.54 6.40 5.46
C GLU A 168 11.73 5.03 6.13
N GLN A 169 10.69 4.18 6.14
CA GLN A 169 10.79 2.81 6.65
C GLN A 169 11.80 1.95 5.89
N GLN A 170 11.94 2.16 4.59
CA GLN A 170 12.96 1.46 3.80
C GLN A 170 14.36 1.89 4.25
N VAL A 171 14.63 3.19 4.37
CA VAL A 171 15.95 3.69 4.79
C VAL A 171 16.31 3.17 6.19
N GLU A 172 15.38 3.22 7.14
CA GLU A 172 15.59 2.67 8.49
C GLU A 172 15.79 1.14 8.48
N GLY A 173 15.03 0.42 7.64
CA GLY A 173 15.15 -1.02 7.46
C GLY A 173 16.45 -1.44 6.78
N ASP A 174 16.92 -0.70 5.79
CA ASP A 174 18.18 -0.93 5.07
C ASP A 174 19.37 -0.60 5.97
N THR A 175 19.28 0.41 6.83
CA THR A 175 20.33 0.71 7.82
C THR A 175 20.48 -0.42 8.85
N ASN A 176 19.36 -1.01 9.29
CA ASN A 176 19.36 -2.18 10.17
C ASN A 176 19.77 -3.47 9.43
N ASN A 177 19.34 -3.66 8.18
CA ASN A 177 19.73 -4.81 7.37
C ASN A 177 21.19 -4.75 6.93
N GLN A 178 21.79 -3.58 6.74
CA GLN A 178 23.23 -3.44 6.47
C GLN A 178 24.06 -3.84 7.69
N GLN A 179 23.62 -3.56 8.91
CA GLN A 179 24.25 -4.10 10.12
C GLN A 179 24.11 -5.63 10.22
N ILE A 180 23.03 -6.21 9.69
CA ILE A 180 22.81 -7.68 9.65
C ILE A 180 23.51 -8.34 8.44
N GLN A 181 23.78 -7.61 7.36
CA GLN A 181 24.45 -8.10 6.15
C GLN A 181 25.98 -7.97 6.21
N GLU A 182 26.53 -7.05 7.01
CA GLU A 182 27.97 -7.02 7.31
C GLU A 182 28.39 -8.12 8.31
N GLU A 183 27.43 -8.71 9.04
CA GLU A 183 27.56 -10.07 9.56
C GLU A 183 27.32 -11.04 8.40
N GLU A 184 28.37 -11.33 7.65
CA GLU A 184 28.43 -12.47 6.75
C GLU A 184 27.85 -13.69 7.51
N ILE A 185 26.62 -14.11 7.16
CA ILE A 185 26.00 -15.33 7.72
C ILE A 185 26.75 -16.52 7.11
N ILE A 186 27.98 -16.71 7.59
CA ILE A 186 28.70 -17.96 7.54
C ILE A 186 27.79 -18.93 8.26
N ALA A 187 27.40 -20.02 7.59
CA ALA A 187 26.61 -21.08 8.18
C ALA A 187 27.16 -21.40 9.57
N PRO A 188 26.32 -21.55 10.62
CA PRO A 188 26.78 -21.76 11.98
C PRO A 188 27.55 -23.08 12.00
N THR A 189 28.87 -22.99 11.86
CA THR A 189 29.76 -24.13 11.94
C THR A 189 29.83 -24.46 13.42
N VAL A 190 28.97 -25.37 13.86
CA VAL A 190 29.06 -25.92 15.20
C VAL A 190 30.34 -26.72 15.26
N ILE A 191 31.42 -26.08 15.72
CA ILE A 191 32.56 -26.80 16.26
C ILE A 191 32.00 -27.54 17.48
N ARG A 192 31.75 -28.85 17.32
CA ARG A 192 31.55 -29.75 18.46
C ARG A 192 32.78 -29.57 19.34
N SER A 193 32.62 -28.86 20.47
CA SER A 193 33.50 -29.05 21.61
C SER A 193 33.30 -30.50 22.03
N LEU A 194 34.20 -31.37 21.58
CA LEU A 194 34.35 -32.70 22.14
C LEU A 194 34.69 -32.48 23.62
N GLY A 195 33.80 -32.98 24.49
CA GLY A 195 33.91 -32.78 25.93
C GLY A 195 35.26 -33.22 26.47
N GLU A 196 35.84 -32.39 27.32
CA GLU A 196 36.89 -32.79 28.24
C GLU A 196 36.26 -33.57 29.41
N ASP A 197 35.71 -34.75 29.11
CA ASP A 197 35.27 -35.73 30.12
C ASP A 197 35.93 -37.09 29.86
N PHE A 198 37.16 -37.06 29.34
CA PHE A 198 38.04 -38.22 29.32
C PHE A 198 39.46 -37.75 29.59
N LEU A 199 39.92 -37.86 30.84
CA LEU A 199 41.24 -38.39 31.18
C LEU A 199 41.27 -38.79 32.68
N LEU A 200 41.06 -40.10 32.89
CA LEU A 200 41.74 -40.99 33.84
C LEU A 200 41.37 -40.96 35.35
N GLN A 201 40.53 -41.94 35.71
CA GLN A 201 40.82 -42.79 36.87
C GLN A 201 42.09 -43.61 36.59
N GLN A 202 43.16 -43.34 37.34
CA GLN A 202 44.03 -44.35 37.98
C GLN A 202 44.99 -43.66 38.95
#